data_AF-A0A089Q5H4-F1
#
_entry.id   AF-A0A089Q5H4-F1
#
_cell.length_a   1.000
_cell.length_b   1.000
_cell.length_c   1.000
_cell.angle_alpha   90.00
_cell.angle_beta   90.00
_cell.angle_gamma   90.00
#
_symmetry.space_group_name_H-M   'P 1'
#
loop_
_entity.id
_entity.type
_entity.pdbx_description
1 polymer ?
#
loop_
_entity_poly.entity_id
_entity_poly.type
_entity_poly.pdbx_seq_one_letter_code
_entity_poly.pdbx_strand_id
1 'polypeptide(L)'
;MVVSDAERDCLGRAMYFESNRSDSDGLVAVGTVVMNRLENAVFPGGICAVVGQPGQFAPGVLTKPMQEKDLLKVADAADAVLAGERHPKVGKAMYFHTAGHRFPYTNMHYVAVAGGNAFYEKRDKRMAKQDKPDPQDKPAAPAAPALPATVLTFAAVPAPPSASH
;
A
#
# COMPACT_ATOMS: atom_id res chain seq x y z
N MET A 1 18.50 0.39 -12.78
CA MET A 1 19.14 -0.66 -11.96
C MET A 1 18.89 -1.97 -12.69
N VAL A 2 19.94 -2.69 -13.08
CA VAL A 2 19.78 -4.05 -13.61
C VAL A 2 19.60 -4.96 -12.41
N VAL A 3 18.41 -5.54 -12.26
CA VAL A 3 18.11 -6.49 -11.18
C VAL A 3 18.51 -7.88 -11.67
N SER A 4 19.32 -8.60 -10.90
CA SER A 4 19.73 -9.97 -11.23
C SER A 4 18.68 -10.98 -10.79
N ASP A 5 18.74 -12.21 -11.34
CA ASP A 5 17.85 -13.29 -10.91
C ASP A 5 17.99 -13.61 -9.41
N ALA A 6 19.18 -13.44 -8.85
CA ALA A 6 19.42 -13.60 -7.42
C ALA A 6 18.69 -12.54 -6.59
N GLU A 7 18.72 -11.28 -7.03
CA GLU A 7 18.02 -10.18 -6.37
C GLU A 7 16.50 -10.36 -6.43
N ARG A 8 16.00 -10.84 -7.58
CA ARG A 8 14.60 -11.22 -7.77
C ARG A 8 14.18 -12.39 -6.86
N ASP A 9 15.03 -13.41 -6.71
CA ASP A 9 14.77 -14.53 -5.80
C ASP A 9 14.73 -14.06 -4.34
N CYS A 10 15.70 -13.25 -3.89
CA CYS A 10 15.69 -12.65 -2.55
C CYS A 10 14.39 -11.89 -2.27
N LEU A 11 13.91 -11.09 -3.23
CA LEU A 11 12.65 -10.36 -3.13
C LEU A 11 11.47 -11.32 -2.96
N GLY A 12 11.32 -12.28 -3.87
CA GLY A 12 10.23 -13.24 -3.86
C GLY A 12 10.17 -14.04 -2.55
N ARG A 13 11.34 -14.43 -2.03
CA ARG A 13 11.46 -15.17 -0.77
C ARG A 13 11.01 -14.33 0.43
N ALA A 14 11.40 -13.05 0.49
CA ALA A 14 10.90 -12.15 1.51
C ALA A 14 9.36 -12.03 1.43
N MET A 15 8.82 -11.80 0.23
CA MET A 15 7.36 -11.73 0.03
C MET A 15 6.67 -13.01 0.52
N TYR A 16 7.21 -14.18 0.18
CA TYR A 16 6.65 -15.48 0.54
C TYR A 16 6.68 -15.78 2.04
N PHE A 17 7.80 -15.51 2.72
CA PHE A 17 7.97 -15.88 4.13
C PHE A 17 7.41 -14.85 5.11
N GLU A 18 7.28 -13.58 4.70
CA GLU A 18 6.77 -12.53 5.57
C GLU A 18 5.27 -12.30 5.47
N SER A 19 4.62 -12.82 4.43
CA SER A 19 3.18 -12.62 4.23
C SER A 19 2.39 -13.92 4.23
N ASN A 20 1.08 -13.83 4.41
CA ASN A 20 0.20 -14.91 4.05
C ASN A 20 0.24 -15.13 2.52
N ARG A 21 1.01 -16.11 2.07
CA ARG A 21 1.14 -16.54 0.67
C ARG A 21 -0.16 -16.74 -0.12
N SER A 22 -1.31 -16.92 0.54
CA SER A 22 -2.61 -17.02 -0.14
C SER A 22 -3.14 -15.65 -0.59
N ASP A 23 -2.66 -14.57 0.02
CA ASP A 23 -3.05 -13.18 -0.22
C ASP A 23 -2.04 -12.50 -1.15
N SER A 24 -2.45 -12.15 -2.37
CA SER A 24 -1.59 -11.43 -3.32
C SER A 24 -1.28 -10.01 -2.84
N ASP A 25 -2.22 -9.38 -2.14
CA ASP A 25 -2.05 -8.03 -1.59
C ASP A 25 -0.93 -8.03 -0.54
N GLY A 26 -0.89 -9.08 0.28
CA GLY A 26 0.17 -9.34 1.25
C GLY A 26 1.56 -9.48 0.64
N LEU A 27 1.68 -10.18 -0.49
CA LEU A 27 2.96 -10.32 -1.21
C LEU A 27 3.46 -8.95 -1.67
N VAL A 28 2.61 -8.20 -2.38
CA VAL A 28 2.96 -6.88 -2.93
C VAL A 28 3.25 -5.88 -1.80
N ALA A 29 2.54 -5.98 -0.67
CA ALA A 29 2.77 -5.15 0.51
C ALA A 29 4.18 -5.35 1.11
N VAL A 30 4.63 -6.59 1.27
CA VAL A 30 6.00 -6.89 1.71
C VAL A 30 7.02 -6.45 0.66
N GLY A 31 6.76 -6.73 -0.61
CA GLY A 31 7.65 -6.30 -1.71
C GLY A 31 7.83 -4.78 -1.72
N THR A 32 6.75 -4.03 -1.49
CA THR A 32 6.77 -2.56 -1.34
C THR A 32 7.71 -2.12 -0.21
N VAL A 33 7.67 -2.78 0.95
CA VAL A 33 8.58 -2.47 2.07
C VAL A 33 10.04 -2.71 1.70
N VAL A 34 10.34 -3.83 1.03
CA VAL A 34 11.71 -4.15 0.58
C VAL A 34 12.23 -3.08 -0.37
N MET A 35 11.42 -2.65 -1.34
CA MET A 35 11.79 -1.59 -2.26
C MET A 35 11.93 -0.23 -1.57
N ASN A 36 11.04 0.11 -0.63
CA ASN A 36 11.16 1.33 0.18
C ASN A 36 12.46 1.34 1.02
N ARG A 37 12.88 0.18 1.53
CA ARG A 37 14.17 0.03 2.23
C ARG A 37 15.32 0.24 1.27
N LEU A 38 15.33 -0.42 0.13
CA LEU A 38 16.38 -0.29 -0.88
C LEU A 38 16.58 1.16 -1.33
N GLU A 39 15.50 1.91 -1.52
CA GLU A 39 15.52 3.31 -1.94
C GLU A 39 15.97 4.28 -0.82
N ASN A 40 16.04 3.82 0.43
CA ASN A 40 16.44 4.62 1.57
C ASN A 40 17.96 4.52 1.83
N ALA A 41 18.61 5.66 2.00
CA ALA A 41 20.07 5.76 2.22
C ALA A 41 20.60 4.98 3.44
N VAL A 42 19.74 4.62 4.39
CA VAL A 42 20.11 3.81 5.57
C VAL A 42 20.32 2.34 5.24
N PHE A 43 19.83 1.85 4.09
CA PHE A 43 19.89 0.43 3.70
C PHE A 43 20.61 0.22 2.35
N PRO A 44 21.92 0.50 2.27
CA PRO A 44 22.68 0.25 1.05
C PRO A 44 22.91 -1.26 0.83
N GLY A 45 23.06 -1.68 -0.43
CA GLY A 45 23.59 -3.01 -0.78
C GLY A 45 22.70 -3.92 -1.65
N GLY A 46 21.57 -3.44 -2.15
CA GLY A 46 20.67 -4.26 -2.99
C GLY A 46 19.56 -4.94 -2.18
N ILE A 47 18.65 -5.60 -2.90
CA ILE A 47 17.50 -6.32 -2.36
C ILE A 47 17.97 -7.47 -1.47
N CYS A 48 18.94 -8.28 -1.91
CA CYS A 48 19.45 -9.37 -1.08
C CYS A 48 20.10 -8.87 0.22
N ALA A 49 20.78 -7.71 0.21
CA ALA A 49 21.34 -7.13 1.42
C ALA A 49 20.24 -6.67 2.39
N VAL A 50 19.15 -6.08 1.89
CA VAL A 50 17.98 -5.72 2.72
C VAL A 50 17.34 -6.95 3.34
N VAL A 51 17.08 -7.98 2.54
CA VAL A 51 16.41 -9.22 2.98
C VAL A 51 17.30 -10.04 3.94
N GLY A 52 18.62 -10.02 3.71
CA GLY A 52 19.60 -10.73 4.53
C GLY A 52 19.95 -10.07 5.85
N GLN A 53 19.40 -8.89 6.18
CA GLN A 53 19.71 -8.22 7.44
C GLN A 53 19.31 -9.07 8.66
N PRO A 54 20.22 -9.29 9.62
CA PRO A 54 19.95 -10.14 10.78
C PRO A 54 18.72 -9.69 11.57
N GLY A 55 17.75 -10.60 11.76
CA GLY A 55 16.55 -10.37 12.58
C GLY A 55 15.49 -9.46 11.96
N GLN A 56 15.65 -9.03 10.70
CA GLN A 56 14.69 -8.15 10.03
C GLN A 56 13.58 -8.89 9.27
N PHE A 57 13.85 -10.15 8.94
CA PHE A 57 12.99 -11.09 8.21
C PHE A 57 13.03 -12.45 8.91
N ALA A 58 12.13 -13.36 8.51
CA ALA A 58 11.94 -14.68 9.06
C ALA A 58 13.25 -15.48 9.08
N PRO A 59 13.52 -16.27 10.14
CA PRO A 59 14.70 -17.12 10.19
C PRO A 59 14.77 -18.06 8.99
N GLY A 60 15.87 -17.98 8.24
CA GLY A 60 16.08 -18.77 7.02
C GLY A 60 15.33 -18.24 5.79
N VAL A 61 14.93 -16.96 5.75
CA VAL A 61 14.28 -16.35 4.57
C VAL A 61 15.06 -16.60 3.27
N LEU A 62 16.40 -16.61 3.31
CA LEU A 62 17.26 -16.88 2.15
C LEU A 62 17.62 -18.37 1.94
N THR A 63 17.30 -19.27 2.87
CA THR A 63 17.73 -20.68 2.81
C THR A 63 16.60 -21.71 2.80
N LYS A 64 15.43 -21.41 3.38
CA LYS A 64 14.29 -22.34 3.45
C LYS A 64 13.63 -22.56 2.08
N PRO A 65 13.26 -23.79 1.71
CA PRO A 65 12.56 -24.01 0.44
C PRO A 65 11.18 -23.35 0.45
N MET A 66 10.81 -22.73 -0.67
CA MET A 66 9.42 -22.35 -0.95
C MET A 66 8.65 -23.58 -1.46
N GLN A 67 7.32 -23.57 -1.33
CA GLN A 67 6.51 -24.67 -1.85
C GLN A 67 6.32 -24.51 -3.36
N GLU A 68 6.46 -25.62 -4.10
CA GLU A 68 6.41 -25.62 -5.57
C GLU A 68 5.14 -24.97 -6.13
N LYS A 69 3.99 -25.27 -5.51
CA LYS A 69 2.68 -24.70 -5.88
C LYS A 69 2.60 -23.16 -5.82
N ASP A 70 3.48 -22.53 -5.03
CA ASP A 70 3.46 -21.08 -4.82
C ASP A 70 4.55 -20.36 -5.63
N LEU A 71 5.50 -21.09 -6.25
CA LEU A 71 6.66 -20.52 -6.93
C LEU A 71 6.26 -19.55 -8.05
N LEU A 72 5.34 -19.96 -8.93
CA LEU A 72 4.90 -19.11 -10.05
C LEU A 72 4.25 -17.82 -9.54
N LYS A 73 3.33 -17.94 -8.58
CA LYS A 73 2.66 -16.78 -7.98
C LYS A 73 3.64 -15.79 -7.35
N VAL A 74 4.62 -16.30 -6.60
CA VAL A 74 5.65 -15.47 -5.97
C VAL A 74 6.54 -14.82 -7.02
N ALA A 75 6.91 -15.57 -8.05
CA ALA A 75 7.71 -15.10 -9.16
C ALA A 75 7.01 -13.95 -9.92
N ASP A 76 5.72 -14.09 -10.22
CA ASP A 76 4.91 -13.07 -10.91
C ASP A 76 4.77 -11.81 -10.05
N ALA A 77 4.50 -11.97 -8.75
CA ALA A 77 4.37 -10.85 -7.83
C ALA A 77 5.72 -10.11 -7.66
N ALA A 78 6.83 -10.83 -7.60
CA ALA A 78 8.15 -10.22 -7.54
C ALA A 78 8.44 -9.42 -8.82
N ASP A 79 8.10 -9.95 -10.00
CA ASP A 79 8.24 -9.22 -11.27
C ASP A 79 7.41 -7.95 -11.30
N ALA A 80 6.16 -8.01 -10.85
CA ALA A 80 5.29 -6.85 -10.76
C ALA A 80 5.90 -5.75 -9.88
N VAL A 81 6.40 -6.11 -8.69
CA VAL A 81 7.06 -5.17 -7.78
C VAL A 81 8.35 -4.60 -8.40
N LEU A 82 9.15 -5.42 -9.07
CA LEU A 82 10.36 -4.96 -9.77
C LEU A 82 10.03 -4.04 -10.94
N ALA A 83 8.90 -4.24 -11.61
CA ALA A 83 8.37 -3.37 -12.66
C ALA A 83 7.80 -2.04 -12.14
N GLY A 84 7.70 -1.87 -10.81
CA GLY A 84 7.25 -0.65 -10.17
C GLY A 84 5.88 -0.75 -9.50
N GLU A 85 5.25 -1.93 -9.48
CA GLU A 85 4.02 -2.12 -8.71
C GLU A 85 4.27 -1.90 -7.22
N ARG A 86 3.36 -1.18 -6.57
CA ARG A 86 3.41 -0.87 -5.15
C ARG A 86 2.02 -1.01 -4.55
N HIS A 87 1.96 -1.47 -3.30
CA HIS A 87 0.69 -1.61 -2.60
C HIS A 87 0.12 -0.21 -2.24
N PRO A 88 -1.11 0.11 -2.65
CA PRO A 88 -1.63 1.49 -2.63
C PRO A 88 -1.73 2.11 -1.23
N LYS A 89 -1.92 1.29 -0.19
CA LYS A 89 -2.03 1.75 1.20
C LYS A 89 -0.73 1.66 2.01
N VAL A 90 0.28 0.91 1.54
CA VAL A 90 1.54 0.76 2.30
C VAL A 90 2.37 2.03 2.19
N GLY A 91 2.27 2.74 1.07
CA GLY A 91 2.94 4.03 0.89
C GLY A 91 4.45 3.91 1.15
N LYS A 92 4.96 4.75 2.07
CA LYS A 92 6.38 4.81 2.44
C LYS A 92 6.74 3.97 3.66
N ALA A 93 5.84 3.10 4.14
CA ALA A 93 6.14 2.26 5.29
C ALA A 93 7.35 1.37 5.00
N MET A 94 8.26 1.31 5.97
CA MET A 94 9.49 0.51 5.91
C MET A 94 9.46 -0.63 6.94
N TYR A 95 8.40 -0.71 7.74
CA TYR A 95 8.30 -1.61 8.87
C TYR A 95 6.92 -2.26 8.89
N PHE A 96 6.87 -3.48 9.40
CA PHE A 96 5.64 -4.21 9.64
C PHE A 96 5.83 -5.18 10.79
N HIS A 97 4.72 -5.68 11.30
CA HIS A 97 4.68 -6.83 12.22
C HIS A 97 3.35 -7.55 12.04
N THR A 98 3.23 -8.73 12.64
CA THR A 98 1.97 -9.49 12.67
C THR A 98 0.81 -8.61 13.17
N ALA A 99 -0.28 -8.58 12.41
CA ALA A 99 -1.45 -7.80 12.75
C ALA A 99 -2.05 -8.23 14.10
N GLY A 100 -2.60 -7.28 14.84
CA GLY A 100 -3.19 -7.52 16.17
C GLY A 100 -2.20 -7.49 17.33
N HIS A 101 -0.89 -7.56 17.09
CA HIS A 101 0.11 -7.30 18.12
C HIS A 101 0.19 -5.81 18.44
N ARG A 102 0.29 -5.47 19.72
CA ARG A 102 0.49 -4.10 20.20
C ARG A 102 1.84 -3.97 20.87
N PHE A 103 2.59 -2.95 20.49
CA PHE A 103 3.87 -2.59 21.09
C PHE A 103 3.73 -1.23 21.80
N PRO A 104 4.44 -1.00 22.92
CA PRO A 104 4.32 0.24 23.70
C PRO A 104 5.03 1.44 23.07
N TYR A 105 5.42 1.38 21.80
CA TYR A 105 6.11 2.46 21.11
C TYR A 105 5.12 3.50 20.57
N THR A 106 5.40 4.78 20.83
CA THR A 106 4.53 5.89 20.42
C THR A 106 4.91 6.48 19.05
N ASN A 107 6.00 6.01 18.45
CA ASN A 107 6.53 6.53 17.19
C ASN A 107 6.12 5.70 15.95
N MET A 108 5.20 4.75 16.11
CA MET A 108 4.71 3.89 15.04
C MET A 108 3.42 4.46 14.46
N HIS A 109 3.45 4.90 13.21
CA HIS A 109 2.27 5.36 12.49
C HIS A 109 1.81 4.29 11.50
N TYR A 110 0.72 3.60 11.83
CA TYR A 110 0.15 2.54 11.00
C TYR A 110 -0.55 3.10 9.77
N VAL A 111 -0.33 2.46 8.61
CA VAL A 111 -0.86 2.92 7.31
C VAL A 111 -1.70 1.86 6.61
N ALA A 112 -1.42 0.57 6.84
CA ALA A 112 -2.15 -0.52 6.18
C ALA A 112 -2.12 -1.80 7.01
N VAL A 113 -3.09 -2.68 6.73
CA VAL A 113 -3.09 -4.08 7.15
C VAL A 113 -3.31 -4.94 5.90
N ALA A 114 -2.39 -5.87 5.61
CA ALA A 114 -2.44 -6.76 4.46
C ALA A 114 -1.60 -8.02 4.73
N GLY A 115 -1.95 -9.17 4.15
CA GLY A 115 -1.13 -10.38 4.27
C GLY A 115 -0.90 -10.89 5.70
N GLY A 116 -1.75 -10.53 6.66
CA GLY A 116 -1.57 -10.84 8.08
C GLY A 116 -0.64 -9.89 8.85
N ASN A 117 -0.19 -8.80 8.22
CA ASN A 117 0.71 -7.81 8.82
C ASN A 117 0.07 -6.43 8.93
N ALA A 118 0.50 -5.66 9.94
CA ALA A 118 0.26 -4.23 10.05
C ALA A 118 1.53 -3.46 9.67
N PHE A 119 1.41 -2.56 8.70
CA PHE A 119 2.51 -1.77 8.13
C PHE A 119 2.54 -0.37 8.74
N TYR A 120 3.73 0.14 9.03
CA TYR A 120 3.90 1.43 9.69
C TYR A 120 5.18 2.17 9.31
N GLU A 121 5.13 3.48 9.50
CA GLU A 121 6.27 4.39 9.44
C GLU A 121 6.78 4.65 10.86
N LYS A 122 8.10 4.73 11.05
CA LYS A 122 8.67 5.28 12.28
C LYS A 122 8.83 6.78 12.11
N ARG A 123 8.18 7.57 12.98
CA ARG A 123 8.33 9.03 12.99
C ARG A 123 9.24 9.47 14.12
N ASP A 124 10.29 10.21 13.82
CA ASP A 124 11.10 10.85 14.87
C ASP A 124 10.27 11.88 15.63
N LYS A 125 10.65 12.19 16.88
CA LYS A 125 9.93 13.16 17.73
C LYS A 125 9.71 14.53 17.06
N ARG A 126 10.58 14.94 16.11
CA ARG A 126 10.41 16.17 15.32
C ARG A 126 9.27 16.06 14.29
N MET A 127 9.23 14.96 13.54
CA MET A 127 8.18 14.72 12.53
C MET A 127 6.83 14.43 13.18
N ALA A 128 6.81 13.71 14.30
CA ALA A 128 5.61 13.49 15.10
C ALA A 128 5.02 14.79 15.71
N LYS A 129 5.82 15.87 15.82
CA LYS A 129 5.36 17.18 16.28
C LYS A 129 4.77 18.03 15.15
N GLN A 130 5.11 17.73 13.90
CA GLN A 130 4.67 18.45 12.70
C GLN A 130 3.29 17.98 12.20
N ASP A 131 2.93 16.72 12.49
CA ASP A 131 1.58 16.17 12.22
C ASP A 131 0.56 16.44 13.34
N LYS A 132 0.92 17.21 14.38
CA LYS A 132 -0.12 17.73 15.28
C LYS A 132 -0.93 18.74 14.47
N PRO A 133 -2.28 18.63 14.40
CA PRO A 133 -3.09 19.66 13.77
C PRO A 133 -2.71 20.99 14.42
N ASP A 134 -2.39 21.98 13.60
CA ASP A 134 -2.29 23.35 14.09
C ASP A 134 -3.63 23.66 14.77
N PRO A 135 -3.67 24.21 16.00
CA PRO A 135 -4.92 24.67 16.61
C PRO A 135 -5.72 25.62 15.70
N GLN A 136 -5.12 26.16 14.62
CA GLN A 136 -5.75 27.01 13.63
C GLN A 136 -6.36 26.26 12.43
N ASP A 137 -6.16 24.95 12.27
CA ASP A 137 -6.90 24.14 11.29
C ASP A 137 -8.33 23.90 11.80
N LYS A 138 -9.18 24.92 11.62
CA LYS A 138 -10.62 24.76 11.73
C LYS A 138 -11.06 23.77 10.65
N PRO A 139 -11.83 22.71 10.97
CA PRO A 139 -12.40 21.87 9.94
C PRO A 139 -13.26 22.75 9.03
N ALA A 140 -12.91 22.79 7.74
CA ALA A 140 -13.78 23.33 6.72
C ALA A 140 -15.11 22.56 6.84
N ALA A 141 -16.20 23.31 7.01
CA ALA A 141 -17.53 22.74 7.13
C ALA A 141 -17.80 21.77 5.96
N PRO A 142 -18.47 20.63 6.20
CA PRO A 142 -18.79 19.73 5.11
C PRO A 142 -19.67 20.47 4.10
N ALA A 143 -19.24 20.51 2.84
CA ALA A 143 -20.06 20.96 1.73
C ALA A 143 -21.33 20.09 1.69
N ALA A 144 -22.49 20.73 1.87
CA ALA A 144 -23.78 20.08 1.75
C ALA A 144 -23.94 19.43 0.36
N PRO A 145 -24.63 18.29 0.25
CA PRO A 145 -24.90 17.68 -1.05
C PRO A 145 -25.85 18.59 -1.85
N ALA A 146 -25.45 18.99 -3.04
CA ALA A 146 -26.31 19.70 -3.98
C ALA A 146 -27.45 18.76 -4.43
N LEU A 147 -28.69 19.17 -4.18
CA LEU A 147 -29.89 18.49 -4.67
C LEU A 147 -29.97 18.64 -6.20
N PRO A 148 -30.49 17.65 -6.94
CA PRO A 148 -30.69 17.77 -8.38
C PRO A 148 -31.84 18.74 -8.67
N ALA A 149 -31.60 19.74 -9.53
CA ALA A 149 -32.62 20.65 -10.01
C ALA A 149 -33.61 19.90 -10.93
N THR A 150 -34.87 19.79 -10.50
CA THR A 150 -35.97 19.31 -11.33
C THR A 150 -36.24 20.32 -12.44
N VAL A 151 -35.99 19.92 -13.70
CA VAL A 151 -36.38 20.71 -14.87
C VAL A 151 -37.89 20.50 -15.10
N LEU A 152 -38.70 21.51 -14.77
CA LEU A 152 -40.11 21.57 -15.18
C LEU A 152 -40.18 22.00 -16.66
N THR A 153 -40.43 21.05 -17.55
CA THR A 153 -40.77 21.33 -18.94
C THR A 153 -42.24 21.76 -19.01
N PHE A 154 -42.51 23.05 -19.24
CA PHE A 154 -43.85 23.50 -19.58
C PHE A 154 -44.15 23.13 -21.04
N ALA A 155 -45.11 22.23 -21.24
CA ALA A 155 -45.66 21.90 -22.54
C ALA A 155 -46.50 23.06 -23.09
N ALA A 156 -46.16 23.56 -24.26
CA ALA A 156 -46.97 24.52 -25.02
C ALA A 156 -48.16 23.80 -25.67
N VAL A 157 -49.36 24.31 -25.43
CA VAL A 157 -50.62 23.85 -26.02
C VAL A 157 -50.77 24.45 -27.43
N PRO A 158 -51.08 23.68 -28.48
CA PRO A 158 -51.36 24.25 -29.81
C PRO A 158 -52.82 24.71 -29.93
N ALA A 159 -53.01 25.86 -30.59
CA ALA A 159 -54.31 26.47 -30.90
C ALA A 159 -55.07 25.70 -32.03
N PRO A 160 -56.41 25.74 -32.06
CA PRO A 160 -57.21 25.06 -33.08
C PRO A 160 -57.29 25.86 -34.41
N PRO A 161 -57.45 25.19 -35.57
CA PRO A 161 -57.63 25.85 -36.86
C PRO A 161 -59.06 26.38 -37.07
N SER A 162 -59.15 27.52 -37.74
CA SER A 162 -60.41 28.16 -38.18
C SER A 162 -61.00 27.45 -39.41
N ALA A 163 -62.32 27.23 -39.39
CA ALA A 163 -63.11 26.72 -40.50
C ALA A 163 -63.34 27.81 -41.57
N SER A 164 -63.28 27.41 -42.85
CA SER A 164 -63.74 28.21 -44.00
C SER A 164 -65.14 27.76 -44.42
N HIS A 165 -65.97 28.72 -44.83
CA HIS A 165 -67.13 28.56 -45.71
C HIS A 165 -66.97 29.54 -46.87
#